data_AF-A0A2S9FU68-F1
#
_entry.id   AF-A0A2S9FU68-F1
#
_cell.length_a   1.000
_cell.length_b   1.000
_cell.length_c   1.000
_cell.angle_alpha   90.00
_cell.angle_beta   90.00
_cell.angle_gamma   90.00
#
_symmetry.space_group_name_H-M   'P 1'
#
loop_
_entity.id
_entity.type
_entity.pdbx_description
1 polymer ?
#
loop_
_entity_poly.entity_id
_entity_poly.type
_entity_poly.pdbx_seq_one_letter_code
_entity_poly.pdbx_strand_id
1 'polypeptide(L)'
;VGVDFVQRGRDLTAYAEAEVVISAGAVDSPRLLLLSGIGPAAELHAAGVGVIHDLPGVGRNLHDHPLCGVVYEATQPIPAAQTNHAE
;
A
#
# COMPACT_ATOMS: atom_id res chain seq x y z
N VAL A 1 -11.97 -3.20 -18.96
CA VAL A 1 -11.14 -3.46 -17.75
C VAL A 1 -11.95 -3.12 -16.51
N GLY A 2 -11.64 -3.65 -15.34
CA GLY A 2 -12.47 -3.46 -14.16
C GLY A 2 -11.75 -3.77 -12.86
N VAL A 3 -12.49 -3.64 -11.75
CA VAL A 3 -12.02 -3.92 -10.39
C VAL A 3 -13.07 -4.75 -9.65
N ASP A 4 -12.59 -5.73 -8.88
CA ASP A 4 -13.41 -6.46 -7.92
C ASP A 4 -13.24 -5.82 -6.53
N PHE A 5 -14.35 -5.66 -5.80
CA PHE A 5 -14.35 -5.03 -4.49
C PHE A 5 -15.50 -5.53 -3.62
N VAL A 6 -15.34 -5.39 -2.31
CA VAL A 6 -16.38 -5.74 -1.34
C VAL A 6 -17.11 -4.47 -0.90
N GLN A 7 -18.43 -4.47 -1.00
CA GLN A 7 -19.28 -3.40 -0.47
C GLN A 7 -20.41 -3.99 0.36
N ARG A 8 -20.46 -3.63 1.65
CA ARG A 8 -21.47 -4.12 2.61
C ARG A 8 -21.55 -5.66 2.65
N GLY A 9 -20.38 -6.31 2.66
CA GLY A 9 -20.26 -7.78 2.71
C GLY A 9 -20.65 -8.51 1.43
N ARG A 10 -20.80 -7.80 0.31
CA ARG A 10 -21.08 -8.39 -1.01
C ARG A 10 -19.93 -8.13 -1.95
N ASP A 11 -19.53 -9.16 -2.68
CA ASP A 11 -18.59 -9.06 -3.79
C ASP A 11 -19.27 -8.39 -4.99
N LEU A 12 -18.60 -7.39 -5.55
CA LEU A 12 -19.06 -6.61 -6.69
C LEU A 12 -17.91 -6.42 -7.66
N THR A 13 -18.27 -6.23 -8.94
CA THR A 13 -17.33 -5.85 -9.99
C THR A 13 -17.77 -4.53 -10.60
N ALA A 14 -16.85 -3.59 -10.75
CA ALA A 14 -17.06 -2.36 -11.52
C ALA A 14 -16.21 -2.39 -12.78
N TYR A 15 -16.75 -1.91 -13.90
CA TYR A 15 -16.06 -1.81 -15.18
C TYR A 15 -15.77 -0.34 -15.49
N ALA A 16 -14.60 -0.10 -16.08
CA ALA A 16 -14.23 1.19 -16.64
C ALA A 16 -14.33 1.14 -18.16
N GLU A 17 -14.86 2.21 -18.77
CA GLU A 17 -14.98 2.35 -20.22
C GLU A 17 -13.61 2.54 -20.91
N ALA A 18 -12.68 3.18 -20.20
CA ALA A 18 -11.33 3.46 -20.70
C ALA A 18 -10.27 2.69 -19.91
N GLU A 19 -9.93 3.18 -18.72
CA GLU A 19 -8.75 2.72 -17.97
C GLU A 19 -9.05 2.53 -16.48
N VAL A 20 -8.20 1.74 -15.82
CA VAL A 20 -8.16 1.60 -14.36
C VAL A 20 -6.86 2.21 -13.86
N VAL A 21 -6.96 3.20 -12.98
CA VAL A 21 -5.80 3.85 -12.34
C VAL A 21 -5.70 3.37 -10.89
N ILE A 22 -4.57 2.76 -10.53
CA ILE A 22 -4.31 2.31 -9.16
C ILE A 22 -3.69 3.46 -8.37
N SER A 23 -4.38 3.88 -7.31
CA SER A 23 -3.96 4.96 -6.41
C SER A 23 -4.08 4.57 -4.94
N ALA A 24 -3.76 3.31 -4.60
CA ALA A 24 -3.90 2.76 -3.25
C ALA A 24 -2.66 3.00 -2.36
N GLY A 25 -1.81 3.98 -2.70
CA GLY A 25 -0.60 4.32 -1.95
C GLY A 25 0.54 3.31 -2.15
N ALA A 26 1.69 3.58 -1.50
CA ALA A 26 2.94 2.85 -1.72
C ALA A 26 2.90 1.36 -1.31
N VAL A 27 1.99 0.99 -0.41
CA VAL A 27 1.85 -0.38 0.12
C VAL A 27 0.79 -1.18 -0.65
N ASP A 28 -0.43 -0.65 -0.77
CA ASP A 28 -1.53 -1.44 -1.36
C ASP A 28 -1.56 -1.39 -2.89
N SER A 29 -0.94 -0.39 -3.54
CA SER A 29 -0.85 -0.39 -5.02
C SER A 29 -0.05 -1.58 -5.58
N PRO A 30 1.20 -1.85 -5.11
CA PRO A 30 1.90 -3.06 -5.56
C PRO A 30 1.21 -4.34 -5.10
N ARG A 31 0.55 -4.34 -3.93
CA ARG A 31 -0.24 -5.50 -3.49
C ARG A 31 -1.39 -5.83 -4.44
N LEU A 32 -2.13 -4.83 -4.92
CA LEU A 32 -3.21 -5.02 -5.88
C LEU A 32 -2.70 -5.55 -7.22
N LEU A 33 -1.55 -5.06 -7.70
CA LEU A 33 -0.88 -5.59 -8.88
C LEU A 33 -0.51 -7.07 -8.70
N LEU A 34 0.10 -7.42 -7.56
CA LEU A 34 0.47 -8.80 -7.25
C LEU A 34 -0.75 -9.73 -7.21
N LEU A 35 -1.82 -9.33 -6.51
CA LEU A 35 -3.08 -10.09 -6.46
C LEU A 35 -3.74 -10.23 -7.84
N SER A 36 -3.47 -9.29 -8.73
CA SER A 36 -3.94 -9.28 -10.12
C SER A 36 -2.99 -10.00 -11.08
N GLY A 37 -1.97 -10.71 -10.57
CA GLY A 37 -1.04 -11.48 -11.39
C GLY A 37 0.05 -10.68 -12.09
N ILE A 38 0.33 -9.46 -11.65
CA ILE A 38 1.37 -8.57 -12.19
C ILE A 38 2.47 -8.39 -11.13
N GLY A 39 3.65 -8.96 -11.37
CA GLY A 39 4.77 -8.94 -10.43
C GLY A 39 5.77 -10.06 -10.65
N PRO A 40 6.69 -10.33 -9.70
CA PRO A 40 7.72 -11.35 -9.87
C PRO A 40 7.11 -12.76 -10.04
N ALA A 41 7.29 -13.38 -11.20
CA ALA A 41 6.59 -14.62 -11.55
C ALA A 41 6.80 -15.78 -10.55
N ALA A 42 8.02 -15.94 -10.03
CA ALA A 42 8.33 -16.99 -9.06
C ALA A 42 7.57 -16.81 -7.74
N GLU A 43 7.43 -15.57 -7.26
CA GLU A 43 6.71 -15.26 -6.02
C GLU A 43 5.20 -15.41 -6.21
N LEU A 44 4.67 -14.96 -7.36
CA LEU A 44 3.27 -15.16 -7.72
C LEU A 44 2.91 -16.65 -7.78
N HIS A 45 3.72 -17.46 -8.47
CA HIS A 45 3.54 -18.91 -8.50
C HIS A 45 3.60 -19.55 -7.11
N ALA A 46 4.57 -19.16 -6.28
CA ALA A 46 4.69 -19.66 -4.91
C ALA A 46 3.46 -19.30 -4.04
N ALA A 47 2.83 -18.15 -4.32
CA ALA A 47 1.60 -17.71 -3.65
C ALA A 47 0.30 -18.28 -4.26
N GLY A 48 0.39 -19.11 -5.32
CA GLY A 48 -0.79 -19.66 -6.01
C GLY A 48 -1.55 -18.66 -6.87
N VAL A 49 -0.93 -17.53 -7.25
CA VAL A 49 -1.50 -16.52 -8.12
C VAL A 49 -1.06 -16.76 -9.57
N GLY A 50 -2.00 -16.75 -10.51
CA GLY A 50 -1.69 -16.86 -11.93
C GLY A 50 -0.89 -15.66 -12.43
N VAL A 51 0.18 -15.90 -13.19
CA VAL A 51 1.02 -14.82 -13.75
C VAL A 51 0.41 -14.31 -15.05
N ILE A 52 -0.02 -13.05 -15.04
CA ILE A 52 -0.45 -12.31 -16.23
C ILE A 52 0.74 -11.58 -16.84
N HIS A 53 1.60 -10.97 -16.01
CA HIS A 53 2.78 -10.25 -16.46
C HIS A 53 3.91 -10.35 -15.43
N ASP A 54 5.06 -10.89 -15.85
CA ASP A 54 6.26 -10.94 -15.01
C ASP A 54 6.92 -9.56 -14.95
N LEU A 55 6.77 -8.87 -13.82
CA LEU A 55 7.32 -7.54 -13.59
C LEU A 55 8.05 -7.51 -12.24
N PRO A 56 9.35 -7.89 -12.19
CA PRO A 56 10.08 -8.10 -10.94
C PRO A 56 10.20 -6.87 -10.02
N GLY A 57 9.97 -5.66 -10.54
CA GLY A 57 10.02 -4.43 -9.75
C GLY A 57 8.80 -4.16 -8.86
N VAL A 58 7.67 -4.86 -9.09
CA VAL A 58 6.45 -4.66 -8.29
C VAL A 58 6.70 -5.07 -6.83
N GLY A 59 6.36 -4.19 -5.89
CA GLY A 59 6.57 -4.41 -4.45
C GLY A 59 8.02 -4.25 -3.99
N ARG A 60 8.90 -3.74 -4.86
CA ARG A 60 10.29 -3.42 -4.53
C ARG A 60 10.49 -1.92 -4.38
N ASN A 61 11.68 -1.54 -3.92
CA ASN A 61 12.10 -0.14 -3.79
C ASN A 61 11.13 0.68 -2.91
N LEU A 62 10.66 0.10 -1.80
CA LEU A 62 9.99 0.87 -0.74
C LEU A 62 11.05 1.67 0.00
N HIS A 63 10.87 2.99 0.04
CA HIS A 63 11.66 3.91 0.83
C HIS A 63 10.75 4.58 1.83
N ASP A 64 11.29 4.84 3.01
CA ASP A 64 10.60 5.56 4.06
C ASP A 64 11.62 6.38 4.86
N HIS A 65 11.12 7.31 5.67
CA HIS A 65 11.95 8.11 6.57
C HIS A 65 12.03 7.42 7.94
N PRO A 66 13.19 6.87 8.33
CA PRO A 66 13.32 6.25 9.64
C PRO A 66 13.22 7.32 10.74
N LEU A 67 12.43 7.04 11.77
CA LEU A 67 12.26 7.90 12.93
C LEU A 67 12.98 7.30 14.16
N CYS A 68 13.74 8.13 14.87
CA CYS A 68 14.29 7.81 16.19
C CYS A 68 13.77 8.82 17.20
N GLY A 69 12.75 8.43 17.96
CA GLY A 69 12.20 9.27 19.03
C GLY A 69 13.17 9.33 20.21
N VAL A 70 13.52 10.54 20.65
CA VAL A 70 14.31 10.75 21.86
C VAL A 70 13.45 11.46 22.88
N VAL A 71 13.25 10.82 24.03
CA VAL A 71 12.38 11.30 25.10
C VAL A 71 13.24 11.72 26.29
N TYR A 72 12.95 12.90 26.84
CA TYR A 72 13.62 13.44 28.02
C TYR A 72 12.58 13.86 29.06
N GLU A 73 12.95 13.76 30.33
CA GLU A 73 12.18 14.36 31.41
C GLU A 73 12.36 15.88 31.40
N ALA A 74 11.26 16.62 31.43
CA ALA A 74 11.31 18.07 31.54
C ALA A 74 11.62 18.48 32.98
N THR A 75 12.56 19.41 33.15
CA THR A 75 12.90 19.97 34.48
C THR A 75 11.84 20.96 35.01
N GLN A 76 10.86 21.31 34.18
CA GLN A 76 9.75 22.22 34.48
C GLN A 76 8.49 21.74 33.76
N PRO A 77 7.27 22.14 34.20
CA PRO A 77 6.03 21.76 33.54
C PRO A 77 6.01 22.16 32.06
N ILE A 78 5.75 21.20 31.17
CA ILE A 78 5.61 21.45 29.73
C ILE A 78 4.26 22.16 29.50
N PRO A 79 4.22 23.34 28.85
CA PRO A 79 2.97 23.99 28.47
C PRO A 79 2.10 23.10 27.58
N ALA A 80 0.79 23.32 27.59
CA ALA A 80 -0.11 22.61 26.68
C ALA A 80 0.33 22.83 25.22
N ALA A 81 0.41 21.74 24.45
CA ALA A 81 0.80 21.78 23.05
C ALA A 81 -0.17 22.66 22.25
N GLN A 82 0.38 23.59 21.46
CA GLN A 82 -0.40 24.49 20.59
C GLN A 82 -0.41 24.04 19.13
N THR A 83 0.50 23.11 18.77
CA THR A 83 0.65 22.57 17.41
C THR A 83 1.09 21.12 17.46
N ASN A 84 0.95 20.41 16.34
CA ASN A 84 1.51 19.08 16.21
C ASN A 84 3.03 19.20 16.04
N HIS A 85 3.80 18.80 17.05
CA HIS A 85 5.27 18.82 17.02
C HIS A 85 5.90 17.46 16.66
N ALA A 86 5.05 16.50 16.31
CA ALA A 86 5.44 15.18 15.86
C ALA A 86 5.05 15.02 14.40
N GLU A 87 5.52 15.95 13.55
CA GLU A 87 6.05 15.81 12.17
C GLU A 87 6.68 17.15 11.75
#